data_AF-A0A1F7JB77-F1
#
_entry.id   AF-A0A1F7JB77-F1
#
_cell.length_a   1.000
_cell.length_b   1.000
_cell.length_c   1.000
_cell.angle_alpha   90.00
_cell.angle_beta   90.00
_cell.angle_gamma   90.00
#
_symmetry.space_group_name_H-M   'P 1'
#
loop_
_entity.id
_entity.type
_entity.pdbx_description
1 polymer ?
#
loop_
_entity_poly.entity_id
_entity_poly.type
_entity_poly.pdbx_seq_one_letter_code
_entity_poly.pdbx_strand_id
1 'polypeptide(L)' 'MTAKNTDNFVIKSINRGNQTVYFGGAKFVNVSEKEISYADVAVGHRVRVKGMWDNSTNTITEVTHVKDFSL' A
#
# COMPACT_ATOMS: atom_id res chain seq x y z
N MET A 1 -4.82 -6.10 1.57
CA MET A 1 -4.84 -5.02 2.58
C MET A 1 -5.76 -5.46 3.72
N THR A 2 -5.42 -5.18 4.98
CA THR A 2 -6.19 -5.61 6.17
C THR A 2 -6.85 -4.46 6.92
N ALA A 3 -6.38 -3.21 6.75
CA ALA A 3 -7.03 -2.00 7.24
C ALA A 3 -6.78 -0.84 6.27
N LYS A 4 -7.74 0.07 6.15
CA LYS A 4 -7.69 1.25 5.27
C LYS A 4 -8.04 2.48 6.11
N ASN A 5 -7.11 3.42 6.25
CA ASN A 5 -7.29 4.68 6.97
C ASN A 5 -7.17 5.87 5.99
N THR A 6 -7.29 7.10 6.47
CA THR A 6 -7.28 8.30 5.60
C THR A 6 -5.93 8.52 4.91
N ASP A 7 -4.83 8.30 5.62
CA ASP A 7 -3.45 8.63 5.21
C ASP A 7 -2.51 7.41 5.19
N ASN A 8 -3.01 6.26 5.65
CA ASN A 8 -2.26 5.02 5.71
C ASN A 8 -3.14 3.79 5.49
N PHE A 9 -2.51 2.67 5.22
CA PHE A 9 -3.18 1.37 5.20
C PHE A 9 -2.27 0.25 5.71
N VAL A 10 -2.86 -0.84 6.19
CA VAL A 10 -2.11 -1.99 6.69
C VAL A 10 -2.13 -3.10 5.64
N ILE A 11 -0.94 -3.62 5.31
CA ILE A 11 -0.79 -4.81 4.48
C ILE A 11 -0.31 -5.98 5.32
N LYS A 12 -0.86 -7.16 5.08
CA LYS A 12 -0.30 -8.41 5.59
C LYS A 12 0.71 -8.93 4.57
N SER A 13 1.98 -8.85 4.93
CA SER A 13 3.05 -9.48 4.16
C SER A 13 3.18 -10.96 4.55
N ILE A 14 3.74 -11.77 3.64
CA ILE A 14 3.91 -13.21 3.87
C ILE A 14 4.97 -13.47 4.97
N ASN A 15 6.08 -12.73 4.93
CA ASN A 15 7.25 -13.02 5.78
C ASN A 15 7.54 -11.97 6.86
N ARG A 16 6.88 -10.80 6.84
CA ARG A 16 7.14 -9.67 7.75
C ARG A 16 5.91 -9.30 8.58
N GLY A 17 4.88 -10.14 8.60
CA GLY A 17 3.63 -9.85 9.30
C GLY A 17 2.91 -8.61 8.75
N ASN A 18 2.20 -7.92 9.63
CA ASN A 18 1.46 -6.70 9.30
C ASN A 18 2.43 -5.51 9.19
N GLN A 19 2.27 -4.73 8.13
CA GLN A 19 3.09 -3.56 7.83
C GLN A 19 2.17 -2.37 7.60
N THR A 20 2.44 -1.26 8.29
CA THR A 20 1.68 -0.02 8.13
C THR A 20 2.33 0.85 7.06
N VAL A 21 1.57 1.17 6.01
CA VAL A 21 2.04 1.91 4.84
C VAL A 21 1.53 3.34 4.92
N TYR A 22 2.44 4.29 5.10
CA TYR A 22 2.15 5.73 5.04
C TYR A 22 2.41 6.21 3.62
N PHE A 23 1.34 6.41 2.84
CA PHE A 23 1.46 6.61 1.40
C PHE A 23 1.65 8.08 0.99
N GLY A 24 1.27 9.06 1.82
CA GLY A 24 1.44 10.48 1.50
C GLY A 24 0.91 10.84 0.10
N GLY A 25 1.80 11.33 -0.77
CA GLY A 25 1.51 11.66 -2.17
C GLY A 25 1.80 10.54 -3.19
N ALA A 26 1.86 9.28 -2.78
CA ALA A 26 2.19 8.17 -3.67
C ALA A 26 1.25 8.07 -4.86
N LYS A 27 1.79 7.65 -6.01
CA LYS A 27 0.98 7.34 -7.19
C LYS A 27 0.32 5.97 -7.02
N PHE A 28 -1.00 5.90 -7.23
CA PHE A 28 -1.76 4.66 -7.25
C PHE A 28 -2.02 4.23 -8.69
N VAL A 29 -1.77 2.96 -9.00
CA VAL A 29 -2.04 2.40 -10.33
C VAL A 29 -2.64 1.00 -10.25
N ASN A 30 -3.34 0.58 -11.31
CA ASN A 30 -3.88 -0.78 -11.44
C ASN A 30 -2.88 -1.76 -12.11
N VAL A 31 -3.31 -2.99 -12.40
CA VAL A 31 -2.45 -3.99 -13.08
C VAL A 31 -1.90 -3.50 -14.42
N SER A 32 -2.70 -2.73 -15.16
CA SER A 32 -2.40 -2.16 -16.47
C SER A 32 -1.63 -0.83 -16.41
N GLU A 33 -1.14 -0.43 -15.23
CA GLU A 33 -0.42 0.84 -14.99
C GLU A 33 -1.24 2.11 -15.24
N LYS A 34 -2.57 1.97 -15.33
CA LYS A 34 -3.48 3.11 -15.36
C LYS A 34 -3.58 3.69 -13.96
N GLU A 35 -3.55 5.02 -13.88
CA GLU A 35 -3.72 5.75 -12.63
C GLU A 35 -5.13 5.52 -12.06
N ILE A 36 -5.18 5.24 -10.76
CA ILE A 36 -6.42 5.04 -9.99
C ILE A 36 -6.39 5.93 -8.75
N SER A 37 -7.54 6.10 -8.11
CA SER A 37 -7.64 6.80 -6.84
C SER A 37 -7.42 5.85 -5.66
N TYR A 38 -6.94 6.38 -4.54
CA TYR A 38 -6.98 5.64 -3.27
C TYR A 38 -8.41 5.23 -2.87
N ALA A 39 -9.43 5.95 -3.36
CA ALA A 39 -10.83 5.57 -3.17
C ALA A 39 -11.15 4.19 -3.76
N ASP A 40 -10.53 3.83 -4.89
CA ASP A 40 -10.78 2.57 -5.60
C ASP A 40 -10.15 1.35 -4.88
N VAL A 41 -9.11 1.60 -4.07
CA VAL A 41 -8.43 0.55 -3.28
C VAL A 41 -9.28 0.14 -2.08
N ALA A 42 -9.55 -1.15 -1.92
CA ALA A 42 -10.40 -1.68 -0.84
C ALA A 42 -9.70 -2.74 0.03
N VAL A 43 -10.19 -2.92 1.26
CA VAL A 43 -9.70 -3.98 2.15
C VAL A 43 -9.92 -5.33 1.46
N GLY A 44 -8.95 -6.22 1.54
CA GLY A 44 -8.90 -7.46 0.76
C GLY A 44 -8.08 -7.36 -0.53
N HIS A 45 -7.89 -6.16 -1.11
CA HIS A 45 -7.11 -6.01 -2.35
C HIS A 45 -5.65 -6.39 -2.15
N ARG A 46 -5.06 -6.94 -3.21
CA ARG A 46 -3.65 -7.34 -3.22
C ARG A 46 -2.82 -6.22 -3.84
N VAL A 47 -2.02 -5.54 -3.01
CA VAL A 47 -1.25 -4.38 -3.43
C VAL A 47 0.26 -4.64 -3.32
N ARG A 48 1.04 -4.00 -4.19
CA ARG A 48 2.50 -3.90 -4.10
C ARG A 48 2.87 -2.45 -3.84
N VAL A 49 3.67 -2.25 -2.80
CA VAL A 49 4.11 -0.93 -2.36
C VAL A 49 5.61 -0.80 -2.62
N LYS A 50 6.03 0.33 -3.17
CA LYS A 50 7.45 0.74 -3.25
C LYS A 50 7.66 1.92 -2.30
N GLY A 51 8.50 1.73 -1.29
CA GLY A 51 8.85 2.74 -0.30
C GLY A 51 10.02 2.28 0.57
N MET A 52 10.42 3.11 1.53
CA MET A 52 11.41 2.76 2.55
C MET A 52 10.76 1.92 3.62
N TRP A 53 11.33 0.75 3.91
CA TRP A 53 10.85 -0.14 4.97
C TRP A 53 11.70 0.02 6.23
N ASP A 54 11.04 0.34 7.35
CA ASP A 54 11.63 0.34 8.67
C ASP A 54 11.22 -0.93 9.44
N ASN A 55 12.20 -1.80 9.68
CA ASN A 55 12.01 -3.07 10.38
C ASN A 55 11.76 -2.89 11.89
N SER A 56 12.21 -1.78 12.49
CA SER A 56 12.02 -1.54 13.92
C SER A 56 10.56 -1.25 14.26
N THR A 57 9.87 -0.54 13.37
CA THR A 57 8.48 -0.11 13.54
C THR A 57 7.48 -0.90 12.68
N ASN A 58 7.96 -1.78 11.78
CA ASN A 58 7.15 -2.44 10.75
C ASN A 58 6.32 -1.45 9.93
N THR A 59 6.96 -0.34 9.56
CA THR A 59 6.33 0.71 8.76
C THR A 59 7.00 0.83 7.40
N ILE A 60 6.21 1.27 6.42
CA ILE A 60 6.69 1.64 5.10
C ILE A 60 6.38 3.13 4.91
N THR A 61 7.43 3.93 4.80
CA THR A 61 7.40 5.37 4.58
C THR A 61 7.98 5.70 3.21
N GLU A 62 8.01 7.00 2.85
CA GLU A 62 8.55 7.49 1.57
C GLU A 62 8.01 6.70 0.37
N VAL A 63 6.72 6.37 0.43
CA VAL A 63 6.07 5.57 -0.60
C VAL A 63 5.95 6.40 -1.87
N THR A 64 6.50 5.88 -2.95
CA THR A 64 6.45 6.55 -4.26
C THR A 64 5.38 5.95 -5.16
N HIS A 65 5.07 4.67 -4.96
CA HIS A 65 4.21 3.92 -5.88
C HIS A 65 3.45 2.79 -5.18
N VAL A 66 2.15 2.73 -5.42
CA VAL A 66 1.26 1.66 -4.96
C VAL A 66 0.56 1.06 -6.18
N LYS A 67 0.83 -0.20 -6.47
CA LYS A 67 0.18 -0.96 -7.55
C LYS A 67 -0.85 -1.91 -6.96
N ASP A 68 -2.11 -1.74 -7.35
CA ASP A 68 -3.19 -2.66 -7.03
C ASP A 68 -3.28 -3.77 -8.08
N PHE A 69 -3.32 -5.03 -7.64
CA PHE A 69 -3.45 -6.22 -8.48
C PHE A 69 -4.87 -6.79 -8.53
N SER A 70 -5.79 -6.20 -7.78
CA SER A 70 -7.20 -6.60 -7.72
C SER A 70 -8.07 -5.77 -8.67
N LEU A 71 -7.51 -4.74 -9.32
CA LEU A 71 -8.14 -3.83 -10.28
C LEU A 71 -7.42 -3.85 -11.63
#